data_AF-A0A2I1GQG4-F1
#
_entry.id   AF-A0A2I1GQG4-F1
#
_cell.length_a   1.000
_cell.length_b   1.000
_cell.length_c   1.000
_cell.angle_alpha   90.00
_cell.angle_beta   90.00
_cell.angle_gamma   90.00
#
_symmetry.space_group_name_H-M   'P 1'
#
loop_
_entity.id
_entity.type
_entity.pdbx_description
1 polymer ?
#
loop_
_entity_poly.entity_id
_entity_poly.type
_entity_poly.pdbx_seq_one_letter_code
_entity_poly.pdbx_strand_id
1 'polypeptide(L)'
;MSGVRNILLIGRTGNGKSALANDERRCEEDKEKISQENEKLAELIRICNKLIHVDNPPVKGRSAATNKEIREVSRERLLKHLIYDCGNYRPISLDRLNERISSYLTEKEQIKKELEDLKKFQAEEQIKTEAEKKRYEEEKRKSEQRLAEMEAKIEVQTKKVLQLEKNPFGNHFHDRCRIS
;
A
#
# COMPACT_ATOMS: atom_id res chain seq x y z
N MET A 1 -17.28 36.13 -21.87
CA MET A 1 -15.98 36.68 -22.30
C MET A 1 -14.97 36.49 -21.18
N SER A 2 -14.15 35.45 -21.23
CA SER A 2 -13.09 35.24 -20.23
C SER A 2 -11.90 36.15 -20.57
N GLY A 3 -12.03 37.43 -20.22
CA GLY A 3 -10.91 38.37 -20.32
C GLY A 3 -9.75 37.87 -19.47
N VAL A 4 -8.55 37.79 -20.06
CA VAL A 4 -7.33 37.47 -19.32
C VAL A 4 -7.18 38.49 -18.20
N ARG A 5 -7.10 38.01 -16.96
CA ARG A 5 -6.88 38.88 -15.80
C ARG A 5 -5.39 38.99 -15.53
N ASN A 6 -4.80 40.10 -15.97
CA ASN A 6 -3.41 40.41 -15.70
C ASN A 6 -3.29 40.87 -14.23
N ILE A 7 -2.59 40.08 -13.41
CA ILE A 7 -2.30 40.39 -12.01
C ILE A 7 -0.83 40.78 -11.91
N LEU A 8 -0.56 41.92 -11.28
CA LEU A 8 0.80 42.34 -10.97
C LEU A 8 1.12 42.05 -9.50
N LEU A 9 2.21 41.32 -9.26
CA LEU A 9 2.74 41.09 -7.92
C LEU A 9 3.95 42.00 -7.70
N ILE A 10 3.90 42.85 -6.67
CA ILE A 10 5.03 43.72 -6.32
C ILE A 10 5.52 43.33 -4.92
N GLY A 11 6.81 42.96 -4.86
CA GLY A 11 7.54 42.78 -3.62
C GLY A 11 8.79 43.66 -3.63
N ARG A 12 8.75 44.80 -2.93
CA ARG A 12 9.91 45.69 -2.79
C ARG A 12 10.68 45.30 -1.52
N THR A 13 11.97 44.95 -1.63
CA THR A 13 12.82 44.61 -0.47
C THR A 13 13.05 45.82 0.45
N GLY A 14 12.93 45.62 1.77
CA GLY A 14 13.21 46.63 2.81
C GLY A 14 11.98 47.26 3.45
N ASN A 15 11.98 47.33 4.80
CA ASN A 15 11.01 47.93 5.73
C ASN A 15 9.53 47.53 5.57
N GLY A 16 9.14 46.46 6.29
CA GLY A 16 7.78 46.08 6.74
C GLY A 16 6.57 46.61 5.95
N LYS A 17 6.17 45.90 4.89
CA LYS A 17 5.07 46.30 3.99
C LYS A 17 3.79 45.47 4.17
N SER A 18 3.82 44.46 5.03
CA SER A 18 2.64 43.79 5.56
C SER A 18 1.67 44.77 6.25
N ALA A 19 2.12 45.97 6.60
CA ALA A 19 1.30 47.09 7.05
C ALA A 19 0.69 47.96 5.92
N LEU A 20 1.27 47.98 4.70
CA LEU A 20 0.68 48.65 3.52
C LEU A 20 -0.52 47.85 2.98
N ALA A 21 -0.45 46.53 3.14
CA ALA A 21 -1.44 45.57 2.66
C ALA A 21 -2.83 45.67 3.28
N ASN A 22 -2.91 46.10 4.54
CA ASN A 22 -4.15 46.19 5.31
C ASN A 22 -4.73 47.61 5.32
N ASP A 23 -4.05 48.55 4.66
CA ASP A 23 -4.43 49.96 4.62
C ASP A 23 -4.50 50.39 3.15
N GLU A 24 -5.72 50.47 2.62
CA GLU A 24 -5.97 50.84 1.22
C GLU A 24 -5.35 52.20 0.86
N ARG A 25 -5.33 53.16 1.79
CA ARG A 25 -4.69 54.47 1.55
C ARG A 25 -3.20 54.32 1.32
N ARG A 26 -2.53 53.53 2.17
CA ARG A 26 -1.09 53.29 2.02
C ARG A 26 -0.74 52.48 0.76
N CYS A 27 -1.66 51.64 0.31
CA CYS A 27 -1.56 50.91 -0.96
C CYS A 27 -1.63 51.87 -2.16
N GLU A 28 -2.59 52.81 -2.17
CA GLU A 28 -2.70 53.83 -3.22
C GLU A 28 -1.50 54.79 -3.22
N GLU A 29 -1.03 55.23 -2.06
CA GLU A 29 0.18 56.06 -1.95
C GLU A 29 1.43 55.35 -2.51
N ASP A 30 1.59 54.04 -2.28
CA ASP A 30 2.71 53.27 -2.84
C ASP A 30 2.56 53.11 -4.36
N LYS A 31 1.34 52.92 -4.88
CA LYS A 31 1.07 52.89 -6.32
C LYS A 31 1.44 54.20 -7.00
N GLU A 32 1.07 55.34 -6.42
CA GLU A 32 1.39 56.65 -6.95
C GLU A 32 2.90 56.87 -6.99
N LYS A 33 3.60 56.54 -5.90
CA LYS A 33 5.08 56.61 -5.84
C LYS A 33 5.72 55.74 -6.91
N ILE A 34 5.28 54.49 -7.03
CA ILE A 34 5.80 53.57 -8.05
C ILE A 34 5.57 54.11 -9.46
N SER A 35 4.40 54.72 -9.70
CA SER A 35 4.04 55.29 -10.99
C SER A 35 4.88 56.52 -11.35
N GLN A 36 5.31 57.29 -10.35
CA GLN A 36 6.20 58.44 -10.53
C GLN A 36 7.67 58.02 -10.70
N GLU A 37 8.11 56.95 -10.04
CA GLU A 37 9.50 56.48 -10.05
C GLU A 37 9.86 55.69 -11.32
N ASN A 38 8.91 54.98 -11.92
CA ASN A 38 9.19 54.08 -13.04
C ASN A 38 8.02 54.02 -14.04
N GLU A 39 8.19 54.70 -15.17
CA GLU A 39 7.19 54.77 -16.25
C GLU A 39 6.77 53.40 -16.79
N LYS A 40 7.72 52.46 -16.95
CA LYS A 40 7.41 51.10 -17.40
C LYS A 40 6.56 50.35 -16.39
N LEU A 41 6.84 50.54 -15.10
CA LEU A 41 6.05 49.92 -14.04
C LEU A 41 4.69 50.59 -13.89
N ALA A 42 4.59 51.90 -14.12
CA ALA A 42 3.34 52.63 -14.21
C ALA A 42 2.44 52.08 -15.33
N GLU A 43 3.02 51.84 -16.52
CA GLU A 43 2.32 51.24 -17.65
C GLU A 43 1.79 49.85 -17.28
N LEU A 44 2.61 49.00 -16.66
CA LEU A 44 2.19 47.67 -16.20
C LEU A 44 1.06 47.75 -15.15
N ILE A 45 1.14 48.66 -14.19
CA ILE A 45 0.07 48.89 -13.20
C ILE A 45 -1.23 49.27 -13.90
N ARG A 46 -1.17 50.09 -14.96
CA ARG A 46 -2.34 50.56 -15.70
C ARG A 46 -2.98 49.47 -16.58
N ILE A 47 -2.17 48.54 -17.10
CA ILE A 47 -2.63 47.40 -17.92
C ILE A 47 -3.17 46.26 -17.04
N CYS A 48 -2.69 46.14 -15.80
CA CYS A 48 -3.13 45.11 -14.87
C CYS A 48 -4.45 45.49 -14.20
N ASN A 49 -5.34 44.51 -14.09
CA ASN A 49 -6.66 44.72 -13.47
C ASN A 49 -6.57 44.81 -11.94
N LYS A 50 -5.49 44.29 -11.36
CA LYS A 50 -5.29 44.26 -9.91
C LYS A 50 -3.81 44.19 -9.57
N LEU A 51 -3.41 45.01 -8.60
CA LEU A 51 -2.10 44.98 -7.97
C LEU A 51 -2.20 44.28 -6.60
N ILE A 52 -1.30 43.35 -6.34
CA ILE A 52 -1.20 42.65 -5.05
C ILE A 52 0.21 42.83 -4.49
N HIS A 53 0.30 43.51 -3.34
CA HIS A 53 1.54 43.62 -2.59
C HIS A 53 1.86 42.29 -1.91
N VAL A 54 3.04 41.72 -2.15
CA VAL A 54 3.48 40.44 -1.57
C VAL A 54 4.86 40.64 -0.98
N ASP A 55 5.02 40.32 0.30
CA ASP A 55 6.33 40.35 0.95
C ASP A 55 6.99 38.98 0.85
N ASN A 56 8.21 38.95 0.28
CA ASN A 56 9.02 37.73 0.17
C ASN A 56 10.40 37.91 0.85
N PRO A 57 10.45 38.01 2.18
CA PRO A 57 11.72 38.15 2.90
C PRO A 57 12.58 36.87 2.79
N PRO A 58 13.90 36.94 3.09
CA PRO A 58 14.81 35.81 3.00
C PRO A 58 14.41 34.60 3.87
N VAL A 59 14.67 33.40 3.36
CA VAL A 59 14.33 32.12 4.04
C VAL A 59 15.26 31.85 5.23
N LYS A 60 16.53 32.23 5.12
CA LYS A 60 17.56 32.03 6.15
C LYS A 60 18.00 33.39 6.71
N GLY A 61 18.32 33.43 8.00
CA GLY A 61 18.83 34.63 8.68
C GLY A 61 18.39 34.73 10.14
N ARG A 62 18.88 35.77 10.83
CA ARG A 62 18.60 36.05 12.25
C ARG A 62 17.09 36.19 12.57
N SER A 63 16.28 36.54 11.58
CA SER A 63 14.83 36.73 11.69
C SER A 63 14.00 35.66 10.94
N ALA A 64 14.52 34.44 10.78
CA ALA A 64 13.86 33.39 9.98
C ALA A 64 12.41 33.08 10.39
N ALA A 65 12.11 33.10 11.70
CA ALA A 65 10.75 32.88 12.22
C ALA A 65 9.78 33.99 11.77
N THR A 66 10.12 35.25 12.03
CA THR A 66 9.33 36.42 11.59
C THR A 66 9.20 36.49 10.07
N ASN A 67 10.27 36.16 9.32
CA ASN A 67 10.23 36.12 7.87
C ASN A 67 9.28 35.02 7.35
N LYS A 68 9.18 33.90 8.08
CA LYS A 68 8.21 32.85 7.76
C LYS A 68 6.78 33.37 7.93
N GLU A 69 6.47 34.01 9.06
CA GLU A 69 5.15 34.60 9.32
C GLU A 69 4.76 35.64 8.25
N ILE A 70 5.67 36.53 7.87
CA ILE A 70 5.44 37.53 6.80
C ILE A 70 5.12 36.85 5.46
N ARG A 71 5.83 35.75 5.12
CA ARG A 71 5.54 34.97 3.91
C ARG A 71 4.18 34.28 3.99
N GLU A 72 3.79 33.75 5.15
CA GLU A 72 2.48 33.13 5.33
C GLU A 72 1.34 34.14 5.12
N VAL A 73 1.44 35.34 5.72
CA VAL A 73 0.43 36.41 5.53
C VAL A 73 0.32 36.80 4.05
N SER A 74 1.47 36.93 3.36
CA SER A 74 1.49 37.27 1.94
C SER A 74 0.92 36.14 1.06
N ARG A 75 1.19 34.88 1.44
CA ARG A 75 0.63 33.69 0.79
C ARG A 75 -0.88 33.63 0.95
N GLU A 76 -1.41 33.83 2.15
CA GLU A 76 -2.86 33.81 2.40
C GLU A 76 -3.59 34.87 1.56
N ARG A 77 -3.05 36.08 1.47
CA ARG A 77 -3.62 37.16 0.64
C ARG A 77 -3.64 36.80 -0.84
N LEU A 78 -2.54 36.25 -1.34
CA LEU A 78 -2.46 35.77 -2.71
C LEU A 78 -3.48 34.64 -2.97
N LEU A 79 -3.55 33.65 -2.08
CA LEU A 79 -4.47 32.52 -2.21
C LEU A 79 -5.94 32.95 -2.14
N LYS A 80 -6.30 33.86 -1.23
CA LYS A 80 -7.66 34.44 -1.17
C LYS A 80 -8.04 35.07 -2.51
N HIS A 81 -7.15 35.87 -3.09
CA HIS A 81 -7.39 36.47 -4.40
C HIS A 81 -7.54 35.41 -5.51
N LEU A 82 -6.64 34.43 -5.52
CA LEU A 82 -6.63 33.39 -6.54
C LEU A 82 -7.87 32.47 -6.48
N ILE A 83 -8.38 32.19 -5.28
CA ILE A 83 -9.54 31.32 -5.08
C ILE A 83 -10.84 32.12 -5.31
N TYR A 84 -11.03 33.20 -4.57
CA TYR A 84 -12.31 33.91 -4.54
C TYR A 84 -12.48 34.87 -5.71
N ASP A 85 -11.45 35.63 -6.05
CA ASP A 85 -11.57 36.62 -7.11
C ASP A 85 -11.29 35.98 -8.47
N CYS A 86 -10.29 35.10 -8.59
CA CYS A 86 -9.90 34.52 -9.88
C CYS A 86 -10.70 33.29 -10.31
N GLY A 87 -11.45 32.64 -9.41
CA GLY A 87 -12.43 31.56 -9.67
C GLY A 87 -11.88 30.26 -10.29
N ASN A 88 -10.71 30.31 -10.94
CA ASN A 88 -10.15 29.26 -11.80
C ASN A 88 -8.66 29.00 -11.48
N TYR A 89 -8.15 29.38 -10.31
CA TYR A 89 -6.78 29.05 -9.96
C TYR A 89 -6.64 27.55 -9.70
N ARG A 90 -6.18 26.83 -10.73
CA ARG A 90 -5.90 25.39 -10.71
C ARG A 90 -4.43 25.18 -11.05
N PRO A 91 -3.54 25.04 -10.04
CA PRO A 91 -2.14 24.83 -10.32
C PRO A 91 -1.91 23.44 -10.91
N ILE A 92 -1.06 23.34 -11.94
CA ILE A 92 -0.72 22.06 -12.62
C ILE A 92 -0.18 21.01 -11.64
N SER A 93 0.49 21.46 -10.58
CA SER A 93 0.98 20.57 -9.52
C SER A 93 -0.13 19.82 -8.79
N LEU A 94 -1.33 20.41 -8.69
CA LEU A 94 -2.50 19.77 -8.10
C LEU A 94 -3.03 18.66 -9.00
N ASP A 95 -3.02 18.88 -10.31
CA ASP A 95 -3.42 17.87 -11.29
C ASP A 95 -2.47 16.68 -11.27
N ARG A 96 -1.16 16.94 -11.31
CA ARG A 96 -0.13 15.90 -11.13
C ARG A 96 -0.25 15.15 -9.81
N LEU A 97 -0.60 15.84 -8.72
CA LEU A 97 -0.78 15.19 -7.43
C LEU A 97 -2.01 14.28 -7.45
N ASN A 98 -3.11 14.75 -8.02
CA ASN A 98 -4.34 13.97 -8.15
C ASN A 98 -4.12 12.72 -9.02
N GLU A 99 -3.40 12.85 -10.14
CA GLU A 99 -3.01 11.72 -10.98
C GLU A 99 -2.23 10.65 -10.20
N ARG A 100 -1.24 11.07 -9.39
CA ARG A 100 -0.47 10.17 -8.52
C ARG A 100 -1.33 9.52 -7.44
N ILE A 101 -2.26 10.27 -6.84
CA ILE A 101 -3.18 9.71 -5.83
C ILE A 101 -4.07 8.65 -6.47
N SER A 102 -4.61 8.94 -7.65
CA SER A 102 -5.44 7.98 -8.40
C SER A 102 -4.68 6.71 -8.76
N SER A 103 -3.43 6.80 -9.22
CA SER A 103 -2.63 5.62 -9.53
C SER A 103 -2.43 4.71 -8.31
N TYR A 104 -2.06 5.28 -7.15
CA TYR A 104 -1.88 4.51 -5.93
C TYR A 104 -3.18 3.87 -5.43
N LEU A 105 -4.32 4.55 -5.58
CA LEU A 105 -5.62 3.98 -5.20
C LEU A 105 -5.97 2.76 -6.08
N THR A 106 -5.71 2.86 -7.39
CA THR A 106 -5.92 1.74 -8.31
C THR A 106 -4.99 0.56 -8.01
N GLU A 107 -3.69 0.81 -7.84
CA GLU A 107 -2.70 -0.23 -7.50
C GLU A 107 -3.06 -0.93 -6.19
N LYS A 108 -3.45 -0.16 -5.16
CA LYS A 108 -3.85 -0.72 -3.86
C LYS A 108 -5.05 -1.66 -3.98
N GLU A 109 -6.03 -1.33 -4.82
CA GLU A 109 -7.21 -2.16 -5.01
C GLU A 109 -6.88 -3.45 -5.77
N GLN A 110 -6.00 -3.38 -6.77
CA GLN A 110 -5.50 -4.55 -7.50
C GLN A 110 -4.76 -5.50 -6.56
N ILE A 111 -3.81 -4.98 -5.76
CA ILE A 111 -3.02 -5.78 -4.82
C ILE A 111 -3.91 -6.48 -3.78
N LYS A 112 -4.94 -5.79 -3.27
CA LYS A 112 -5.89 -6.40 -2.33
C LYS A 112 -6.61 -7.58 -2.94
N LYS A 113 -7.09 -7.43 -4.18
CA LYS A 113 -7.78 -8.49 -4.89
C LYS A 113 -6.88 -9.70 -5.14
N GLU A 114 -5.66 -9.46 -5.60
CA GLU A 114 -4.65 -10.52 -5.78
C GLU A 114 -4.35 -11.26 -4.47
N LEU A 115 -4.24 -10.53 -3.36
CA LEU A 115 -4.00 -11.10 -2.03
C LEU A 115 -5.16 -11.98 -1.55
N GLU A 116 -6.40 -11.58 -1.84
CA GLU A 116 -7.58 -12.39 -1.53
C GLU A 116 -7.63 -13.68 -2.36
N ASP A 117 -7.32 -13.59 -3.66
CA ASP A 117 -7.33 -14.75 -4.54
C ASP A 117 -6.21 -15.74 -4.17
N LEU A 118 -4.99 -15.24 -3.90
CA LEU A 118 -3.86 -16.04 -3.40
C LEU A 118 -4.21 -16.79 -2.10
N LYS A 119 -4.90 -16.13 -1.16
CA LYS A 119 -5.34 -16.76 0.08
C LYS A 119 -6.35 -17.89 -0.15
N LYS A 120 -7.27 -17.72 -1.11
CA LYS A 120 -8.23 -18.77 -1.48
C LYS A 120 -7.51 -19.98 -2.08
N PHE A 121 -6.61 -19.75 -3.04
CA PHE A 121 -5.80 -20.83 -3.64
C PHE A 121 -5.01 -21.59 -2.59
N GLN A 122 -4.35 -20.89 -1.67
CA GLN A 122 -3.58 -21.52 -0.60
C GLN A 122 -4.47 -22.36 0.32
N ALA A 123 -5.67 -21.87 0.67
CA ALA A 123 -6.62 -22.63 1.50
C ALA A 123 -7.10 -23.91 0.77
N GLU A 124 -7.42 -23.82 -0.52
CA GLU A 124 -7.83 -24.98 -1.33
C GLU A 124 -6.73 -26.03 -1.45
N GLU A 125 -5.48 -25.59 -1.65
CA GLU A 125 -4.32 -26.48 -1.74
C GLU A 125 -4.04 -27.18 -0.41
N GLN A 126 -4.15 -26.47 0.71
CA GLN A 126 -4.03 -27.05 2.04
C GLN A 126 -5.10 -28.13 2.29
N ILE A 127 -6.36 -27.85 1.93
CA ILE A 127 -7.46 -28.83 2.06
C ILE A 127 -7.17 -30.09 1.24
N LYS A 128 -6.71 -29.94 -0.01
CA LYS A 128 -6.35 -31.09 -0.88
C LYS A 128 -5.22 -31.91 -0.28
N THR A 129 -4.15 -31.24 0.14
CA THR A 129 -2.96 -31.90 0.72
C THR A 129 -3.33 -32.65 1.99
N GLU A 130 -4.15 -32.05 2.86
CA GLU A 130 -4.61 -32.70 4.10
C GLU A 130 -5.54 -33.88 3.82
N ALA A 131 -6.41 -33.77 2.81
CA ALA A 131 -7.28 -34.87 2.39
C ALA A 131 -6.49 -36.06 1.82
N GLU A 132 -5.47 -35.81 1.00
CA GLU A 132 -4.56 -36.84 0.48
C GLU A 132 -3.77 -37.52 1.59
N LYS A 133 -3.23 -36.74 2.53
CA LYS A 133 -2.50 -37.27 3.69
C LYS A 133 -3.40 -38.19 4.55
N LYS A 134 -4.64 -37.79 4.83
CA LYS A 134 -5.62 -38.61 5.56
C LYS A 134 -5.94 -39.91 4.83
N ARG A 135 -6.10 -39.87 3.50
CA ARG A 135 -6.33 -41.07 2.68
C ARG A 135 -5.16 -42.05 2.76
N TYR A 136 -3.94 -41.54 2.63
CA TYR A 136 -2.72 -42.35 2.73
C TYR A 136 -2.56 -42.99 4.11
N GLU A 137 -2.78 -42.23 5.20
CA GLU A 137 -2.73 -42.76 6.56
C GLU A 137 -3.77 -43.85 6.80
N GLU A 138 -4.98 -43.70 6.27
CA GLU A 138 -6.02 -44.71 6.41
C GLU A 138 -5.71 -45.99 5.60
N GLU A 139 -5.17 -45.85 4.38
CA GLU A 139 -4.74 -46.99 3.57
C GLU A 139 -3.58 -47.75 4.25
N LYS A 140 -2.60 -47.02 4.78
CA LYS A 140 -1.50 -47.58 5.56
C LYS A 140 -2.02 -48.39 6.75
N ARG A 141 -2.94 -47.83 7.53
CA ARG A 141 -3.56 -48.53 8.68
C ARG A 141 -4.28 -49.82 8.24
N LYS A 142 -5.01 -49.78 7.12
CA LYS A 142 -5.69 -50.97 6.56
C LYS A 142 -4.67 -52.03 6.11
N SER A 143 -3.54 -51.63 5.54
CA SER A 143 -2.47 -52.55 5.13
C SER A 143 -1.80 -53.22 6.32
N GLU A 144 -1.46 -52.45 7.36
CA GLU A 144 -0.86 -52.96 8.60
C GLU A 144 -1.78 -53.99 9.29
N GLN A 145 -3.09 -53.72 9.33
CA GLN A 145 -4.08 -54.66 9.87
C GLN A 145 -4.10 -55.98 9.08
N ARG A 146 -4.05 -55.93 7.74
CA ARG A 146 -4.01 -57.15 6.91
C ARG A 146 -2.73 -57.95 7.13
N LEU A 147 -1.58 -57.26 7.30
CA LEU A 147 -0.31 -57.91 7.56
C LEU A 147 -0.35 -58.67 8.89
N ALA A 148 -0.80 -58.02 9.96
CA ALA A 148 -0.95 -58.64 11.28
C ALA A 148 -1.89 -59.86 11.25
N GLU A 149 -2.99 -59.78 10.49
CA GLU A 149 -3.92 -60.91 10.33
C GLU A 149 -3.27 -62.09 9.57
N MET A 150 -2.47 -61.82 8.54
CA MET A 150 -1.72 -62.85 7.83
C MET A 150 -0.63 -63.47 8.70
N GLU A 151 0.12 -62.66 9.46
CA GLU A 151 1.14 -63.13 10.40
C GLU A 151 0.54 -64.08 11.44
N ALA A 152 -0.62 -63.73 12.02
CA ALA A 152 -1.33 -64.60 12.95
C ALA A 152 -1.78 -65.92 12.30
N LYS A 153 -2.26 -65.88 11.04
CA LYS A 153 -2.64 -67.09 10.29
C LYS A 153 -1.43 -67.98 10.02
N ILE A 154 -0.29 -67.40 9.64
CA ILE A 154 0.97 -68.12 9.42
C ILE A 154 1.41 -68.77 10.72
N GLU A 155 1.40 -68.05 11.84
CA GLU A 155 1.83 -68.59 13.13
C GLU A 155 1.00 -69.82 13.56
N VAL A 156 -0.33 -69.77 13.36
CA VAL A 156 -1.22 -70.92 13.61
C VAL A 156 -0.89 -72.09 12.70
N GLN A 157 -0.66 -71.85 11.40
CA GLN A 157 -0.27 -72.90 10.46
C GLN A 157 1.09 -73.53 10.81
N THR A 158 2.10 -72.71 11.14
CA THR A 158 3.43 -73.18 11.54
C THR A 158 3.37 -74.02 12.81
N LYS A 159 2.57 -73.62 13.81
CA LYS A 159 2.31 -74.42 15.02
C LYS A 159 1.66 -75.78 14.71
N LYS A 160 0.72 -75.83 13.75
CA LYS A 160 0.10 -77.10 13.31
C LYS A 160 1.11 -78.03 12.64
N VAL A 161 1.97 -77.51 11.75
CA VAL A 161 3.01 -78.30 11.08
C VAL A 161 4.02 -78.86 12.09
N LEU A 162 4.48 -78.02 13.04
CA LEU A 162 5.38 -78.45 14.11
C LEU A 162 4.79 -79.51 15.05
N GLN A 163 3.46 -79.55 15.22
CA GLN A 163 2.79 -80.61 15.98
C GLN A 163 2.70 -81.92 15.20
N LEU A 164 2.53 -81.87 13.87
CA LEU A 164 2.53 -83.04 13.00
C LEU A 164 3.93 -83.67 12.92
N GLU A 165 4.98 -82.86 12.85
CA GLU A 165 6.37 -83.35 12.84
C GLU A 165 6.81 -84.00 14.17
N LYS A 166 6.17 -83.64 15.30
CA LYS A 166 6.43 -84.24 16.61
C LYS A 166 5.68 -85.56 16.88
N ASN A 167 4.79 -85.99 15.98
CA ASN A 167 4.11 -87.29 16.03
C ASN A 167 4.34 -88.10 14.74
N PRO A 168 5.54 -88.62 14.45
CA PRO A 168 5.77 -89.40 13.23
C PRO A 168 5.28 -90.86 13.32
N PHE A 169 4.97 -91.38 14.52
CA PHE A 169 4.56 -92.79 14.70
C PHE A 169 3.52 -92.96 15.81
N GLY A 170 2.25 -92.85 15.43
CA GLY A 170 1.13 -93.42 16.18
C GLY A 170 0.66 -94.70 15.50
N ASN A 171 1.18 -95.85 15.96
CA ASN A 171 0.68 -97.22 15.82
C ASN A 171 0.48 -97.83 14.41
N HIS A 172 1.35 -98.76 14.04
CA HIS A 172 1.05 -100.18 13.81
C HIS A 172 2.19 -100.82 13.01
N PHE A 173 2.83 -101.87 13.54
CA PHE A 173 3.32 -103.08 12.86
C PHE A 173 4.39 -103.77 13.74
N HIS A 174 3.93 -104.62 14.66
CA HIS A 174 4.72 -105.79 15.06
C HIS A 174 3.78 -106.96 15.19
N ASP A 175 3.49 -107.56 14.03
CA ASP A 175 2.90 -108.88 13.94
C ASP A 175 3.89 -109.77 13.16
N ARG A 176 4.41 -110.79 13.87
CA ARG A 176 5.01 -112.04 13.40
C ARG A 176 6.30 -112.03 12.57
N CYS A 177 7.38 -112.52 13.17
CA CYS A 177 8.02 -113.75 12.66
C CYS A 177 8.81 -114.49 13.75
N ARG A 178 8.34 -115.71 14.06
CA ARG A 178 9.11 -116.84 14.61
C ARG A 178 10.16 -117.25 13.57
N ILE A 179 11.30 -117.80 14.00
CA ILE A 179 11.82 -119.12 13.57
C ILE A 179 13.16 -119.40 14.31
N SER A 180 13.18 -120.60 14.91
CA SER A 180 14.30 -121.47 15.30
C SER A 180 15.33 -121.02 16.34
#